data_AF-A0A7S2G7M3-F1
#
_entry.id   AF-A0A7S2G7M3-F1
#
_cell.length_a   1.000
_cell.length_b   1.000
_cell.length_c   1.000
_cell.angle_alpha   90.00
_cell.angle_beta   90.00
_cell.angle_gamma   90.00
#
_symmetry.space_group_name_H-M   'P 1'
#
loop_
_entity.id
_entity.type
_entity.pdbx_description
1 polymer ?
#
loop_
_entity_poly.entity_id
_entity_poly.type
_entity_poly.pdbx_seq_one_letter_code
_entity_poly.pdbx_strand_id
1 'polypeptide(L)'
;MVNLRVLKLIEIFVKLGWIAHLLGCGFFYMHILADEDEPTWVSEYDGGSALQGGLGKQYLYSLYWSLTTMSTVGYGDITPVNDRERYFATMALVVGALSFAFINGNVVGLLSSLDNQSRLVEGKMESVK
;
A
#
# COMPACT_ATOMS: atom_id res chain seq x y z
N MET A 1 14.97 23.15 -13.05
CA MET A 1 15.51 21.91 -13.64
C MET A 1 14.94 20.75 -12.84
N VAL A 2 13.83 20.13 -13.29
CA VAL A 2 13.15 19.07 -12.53
C VAL A 2 13.88 17.75 -12.78
N ASN A 3 14.27 17.05 -11.71
CA ASN A 3 15.02 15.79 -11.82
C ASN A 3 14.07 14.66 -12.27
N LEU A 4 14.27 14.15 -13.48
CA LEU A 4 13.49 13.04 -14.05
C LEU A 4 13.47 11.79 -13.17
N ARG A 5 14.52 11.56 -12.35
CA ARG A 5 14.56 10.44 -11.40
C ARG A 5 13.57 10.65 -10.25
N VAL A 6 13.45 11.89 -9.76
CA VAL A 6 12.49 12.25 -8.71
C VAL A 6 11.07 12.16 -9.23
N LEU A 7 10.81 12.56 -10.48
CA LEU A 7 9.48 12.41 -11.09
C LEU A 7 9.04 10.94 -11.19
N LYS A 8 9.95 10.02 -11.54
CA LYS A 8 9.66 8.58 -11.57
C LYS A 8 9.32 8.02 -10.19
N LEU A 9 9.99 8.49 -9.14
CA LEU A 9 9.63 8.10 -7.77
C LEU A 9 8.23 8.59 -7.40
N ILE A 10 7.92 9.86 -7.67
CA ILE A 10 6.59 10.42 -7.42
C ILE A 10 5.52 9.61 -8.17
N GLU A 11 5.78 9.26 -9.43
CA GLU A 11 4.88 8.43 -10.23
C GLU A 11 4.62 7.05 -9.59
N ILE A 12 5.66 6.41 -9.02
CA ILE A 12 5.52 5.15 -8.28
C ILE A 12 4.63 5.35 -7.06
N PHE A 13 4.88 6.37 -6.23
CA PHE A 13 4.04 6.64 -5.05
C PHE A 13 2.57 6.92 -5.42
N VAL A 14 2.31 7.62 -6.51
CA VAL A 14 0.96 7.85 -7.03
C VAL A 14 0.29 6.53 -7.45
N LYS A 15 1.01 5.65 -8.15
CA LYS A 15 0.50 4.32 -8.54
C LYS A 15 0.17 3.45 -7.32
N LEU A 16 0.98 3.52 -6.26
CA LEU A 16 0.68 2.82 -5.01
C LEU A 16 -0.54 3.38 -4.28
N GLY A 17 -0.65 4.70 -4.22
CA GLY A 17 -1.83 5.34 -3.64
C GLY A 17 -3.10 4.92 -4.36
N TRP A 18 -3.04 4.78 -5.69
CA TRP A 18 -4.14 4.25 -6.49
C TRP A 18 -4.47 2.79 -6.17
N ILE A 19 -3.46 1.91 -6.08
CA ILE A 19 -3.67 0.50 -5.70
C ILE A 19 -4.28 0.40 -4.28
N ALA A 20 -3.76 1.18 -3.33
CA ALA A 20 -4.26 1.20 -1.96
C ALA A 20 -5.71 1.69 -1.89
N HIS A 21 -6.07 2.69 -2.70
CA HIS A 21 -7.44 3.16 -2.83
C HIS A 21 -8.35 2.04 -3.38
N LEU A 22 -7.94 1.35 -4.44
CA LEU A 22 -8.74 0.26 -5.04
C LEU A 22 -8.92 -0.92 -4.08
N LEU A 23 -7.86 -1.36 -3.40
CA LEU A 23 -7.92 -2.46 -2.44
C LEU A 23 -8.75 -2.08 -1.21
N GLY A 24 -8.58 -0.86 -0.67
CA GLY A 24 -9.38 -0.37 0.45
C GLY A 24 -10.86 -0.26 0.11
N CYS A 25 -11.20 0.39 -1.00
CA CYS A 25 -12.59 0.48 -1.47
C CYS A 25 -13.18 -0.91 -1.79
N GLY A 26 -12.39 -1.82 -2.36
CA GLY A 26 -12.81 -3.21 -2.59
C GLY A 26 -13.10 -3.96 -1.29
N PHE A 27 -12.31 -3.76 -0.24
CA PHE A 27 -12.55 -4.36 1.06
C PHE A 27 -13.79 -3.81 1.76
N PHE A 28 -14.04 -2.50 1.64
CA PHE A 28 -15.31 -1.92 2.08
C PHE A 28 -16.50 -2.44 1.26
N TYR A 29 -16.32 -2.64 -0.04
CA TYR A 29 -17.35 -3.20 -0.91
C TYR A 29 -17.74 -4.63 -0.50
N MET A 30 -16.81 -5.43 0.05
CA MET A 30 -17.14 -6.75 0.61
C MET A 30 -18.17 -6.67 1.73
N HIS A 31 -18.14 -5.61 2.56
CA HIS A 31 -19.16 -5.38 3.57
C HIS A 31 -20.52 -5.02 2.95
N ILE A 32 -20.55 -4.23 1.88
CA ILE A 32 -21.80 -3.89 1.17
C ILE A 32 -22.46 -5.13 0.54
N LEU A 33 -21.67 -6.13 0.18
CA LEU A 33 -22.15 -7.42 -0.34
C LEU A 33 -22.46 -8.45 0.75
N ALA A 34 -22.29 -8.11 2.03
CA ALA A 34 -22.64 -8.99 3.13
C ALA A 34 -24.16 -9.02 3.32
N ASP A 35 -24.69 -10.16 3.76
CA ASP A 35 -26.09 -10.25 4.18
C ASP A 35 -26.28 -9.45 5.49
N GLU A 36 -27.50 -8.98 5.78
CA GLU A 36 -27.76 -8.05 6.91
C GLU A 36 -27.26 -8.56 8.27
N ASP A 37 -27.34 -9.88 8.50
CA ASP A 37 -26.95 -10.54 9.75
C ASP A 37 -25.52 -11.13 9.71
N GLU A 38 -24.80 -11.01 8.59
CA GLU A 38 -23.46 -11.57 8.45
C GLU A 38 -22.41 -10.63 9.05
N PRO A 39 -21.60 -11.07 10.02
CA PRO A 39 -20.57 -10.23 10.60
C PRO A 39 -19.46 -9.94 9.58
N THR A 40 -19.01 -8.69 9.57
CA THR A 40 -18.01 -8.14 8.65
C THR A 40 -16.90 -7.44 9.42
N TRP A 41 -15.81 -7.11 8.75
CA TRP A 41 -14.78 -6.28 9.38
C TRP A 41 -15.33 -4.93 9.88
N VAL A 42 -16.36 -4.38 9.21
CA VAL A 42 -16.97 -3.08 9.56
C VAL A 42 -17.79 -3.17 10.84
N SER A 43 -18.51 -4.28 11.05
CA SER A 43 -19.29 -4.50 12.28
C SER A 43 -18.41 -4.83 13.48
N GLU A 44 -17.33 -5.59 13.26
CA GLU A 44 -16.44 -6.04 14.34
C GLU A 44 -15.39 -5.00 14.75
N TYR A 45 -14.93 -4.16 13.82
CA TYR A 45 -13.87 -3.21 14.12
C TYR A 45 -14.29 -2.14 15.12
N ASP A 46 -13.51 -2.01 16.19
CA ASP A 46 -13.66 -0.96 17.22
C ASP A 46 -15.10 -0.86 17.77
N GLY A 47 -15.75 -2.01 17.97
CA GLY A 47 -17.13 -2.08 18.46
C GLY A 47 -18.17 -1.51 17.49
N GLY A 48 -17.92 -1.63 16.18
CA GLY A 48 -18.79 -1.11 15.12
C GLY A 48 -18.63 0.39 14.89
N SER A 49 -17.50 0.98 15.29
CA SER A 49 -17.26 2.43 15.14
C SER A 49 -17.18 2.88 13.68
N ALA A 50 -16.95 1.95 12.75
CA ALA A 50 -17.03 2.15 11.31
C ALA A 50 -18.48 2.26 10.81
N LEU A 51 -19.42 1.50 11.37
CA LEU A 51 -20.86 1.62 11.07
C LEU A 51 -21.44 2.96 11.55
N GLN A 52 -21.02 3.39 12.74
CA GLN A 52 -21.47 4.64 13.35
C GLN A 52 -20.79 5.88 12.73
N GLY A 53 -19.76 5.67 11.91
CA GLY A 53 -19.02 6.73 11.23
C GLY A 53 -19.65 7.14 9.90
N GLY A 54 -19.46 8.41 9.51
CA GLY A 54 -19.73 8.84 8.13
C GLY A 54 -18.72 8.26 7.13
N LEU A 55 -18.99 8.45 5.83
CA LEU A 55 -18.17 7.95 4.72
C LEU A 55 -16.67 8.25 4.87
N GLY A 56 -16.30 9.41 5.40
CA GLY A 56 -14.89 9.76 5.62
C GLY A 56 -14.17 8.84 6.60
N LYS A 57 -14.85 8.42 7.68
CA LYS A 57 -14.29 7.51 8.69
C LYS A 57 -14.17 6.09 8.15
N GLN A 58 -15.20 5.63 7.43
CA GLN A 58 -15.21 4.34 6.75
C GLN A 58 -14.08 4.24 5.71
N TYR A 59 -13.91 5.29 4.89
CA TYR A 59 -12.83 5.37 3.91
C TYR A 59 -11.45 5.37 4.58
N LEU A 60 -11.27 6.14 5.66
CA LEU A 60 -10.03 6.18 6.41
C LEU A 60 -9.62 4.79 6.92
N TYR A 61 -10.55 4.04 7.51
CA TYR A 61 -10.29 2.69 8.01
C TYR A 61 -9.99 1.69 6.89
N SER A 62 -10.73 1.78 5.78
CA SER A 62 -10.53 0.93 4.61
C SER A 62 -9.16 1.17 3.97
N LEU A 63 -8.76 2.45 3.83
CA LEU A 63 -7.45 2.83 3.31
C LEU A 63 -6.33 2.44 4.27
N TYR A 64 -6.54 2.61 5.58
CA TYR A 64 -5.61 2.18 6.62
C TYR A 64 -5.35 0.68 6.54
N TRP A 65 -6.41 -0.15 6.47
CA TRP A 65 -6.28 -1.61 6.29
C TRP A 65 -5.51 -1.96 5.01
N SER A 66 -5.82 -1.29 3.90
CA SER A 66 -5.11 -1.54 2.65
C SER A 66 -3.64 -1.19 2.74
N LEU A 67 -3.28 -0.05 3.36
CA LEU A 67 -1.90 0.39 3.49
C LEU A 67 -1.10 -0.52 4.43
N THR A 68 -1.65 -0.93 5.56
CA THR A 68 -0.98 -1.85 6.50
C THR A 68 -0.79 -3.24 5.90
N THR A 69 -1.74 -3.69 5.07
CA THR A 69 -1.63 -4.94 4.30
C THR A 69 -0.56 -4.84 3.21
N MET A 70 -0.60 -3.78 2.37
CA MET A 70 0.37 -3.59 1.28
C MET A 70 1.80 -3.39 1.78
N SER A 71 1.96 -2.68 2.90
CA SER A 71 3.27 -2.45 3.53
C SER A 71 3.74 -3.63 4.38
N THR A 72 2.96 -4.71 4.46
CA THR A 72 3.24 -5.91 5.28
C THR A 72 3.40 -5.64 6.78
N VAL A 73 2.93 -4.48 7.27
CA VAL A 73 2.97 -4.12 8.69
C VAL A 73 1.96 -4.97 9.48
N GLY A 74 0.72 -5.04 8.99
CA GLY A 74 -0.30 -5.96 9.48
C GLY A 74 -0.53 -5.95 11.00
N TYR A 75 -0.92 -4.82 11.58
CA TYR A 75 -1.19 -4.71 13.03
C TYR A 75 -2.22 -5.72 13.56
N GLY A 76 -3.14 -6.19 12.71
CA GLY A 76 -4.13 -7.21 13.06
C GLY A 76 -5.36 -6.67 13.78
N ASP A 77 -5.54 -5.35 13.80
CA ASP A 77 -6.70 -4.66 14.37
C ASP A 77 -7.91 -4.66 13.44
N ILE A 78 -7.71 -4.57 12.13
CA ILE A 78 -8.74 -4.82 11.11
C ILE A 78 -8.41 -6.14 10.40
N THR A 79 -9.31 -7.12 10.50
CA THR A 79 -9.14 -8.44 9.89
C THR A 79 -10.43 -8.89 9.19
N PRO A 80 -10.33 -9.74 8.14
CA PRO A 80 -11.50 -10.31 7.49
C PRO A 80 -12.24 -11.27 8.45
N VAL A 81 -13.56 -11.12 8.53
CA VAL A 81 -14.41 -11.82 9.49
C VAL A 81 -15.14 -13.00 8.86
N ASN A 82 -15.62 -12.85 7.62
CA ASN A 82 -16.28 -13.91 6.87
C ASN A 82 -15.41 -14.44 5.71
N ASP A 83 -15.82 -15.56 5.12
CA ASP A 83 -15.02 -16.25 4.10
C ASP A 83 -14.86 -15.47 2.80
N ARG A 84 -15.85 -14.63 2.45
CA ARG A 84 -15.78 -13.77 1.27
C ARG A 84 -14.71 -12.69 1.47
N GLU A 85 -14.69 -12.05 2.63
CA GLU A 85 -13.65 -11.10 3.02
C GLU A 85 -12.27 -11.77 3.07
N ARG A 86 -12.16 -13.01 3.59
CA ARG A 86 -10.89 -13.76 3.63
C ARG A 86 -10.35 -14.04 2.24
N TYR A 87 -11.21 -14.42 1.30
CA TYR A 87 -10.81 -14.64 -0.09
C TYR A 87 -10.29 -13.34 -0.72
N PHE A 88 -11.01 -12.23 -0.55
CA PHE A 88 -10.58 -10.92 -1.03
C PHE A 88 -9.25 -10.49 -0.39
N ALA A 89 -9.13 -10.59 0.93
CA ALA A 89 -7.92 -10.25 1.68
C ALA A 89 -6.70 -11.07 1.21
N THR A 90 -6.90 -12.35 0.90
CA THR A 90 -5.84 -13.21 0.34
C THR A 90 -5.36 -12.70 -1.02
N MET A 91 -6.27 -12.29 -1.90
CA MET A 91 -5.88 -11.68 -3.18
C MET A 91 -5.19 -10.32 -2.99
N ALA A 92 -5.68 -9.50 -2.05
CA ALA A 92 -5.07 -8.21 -1.71
C ALA A 92 -3.64 -8.37 -1.16
N LEU A 93 -3.37 -9.42 -0.37
CA LEU A 93 -2.03 -9.75 0.12
C LEU A 93 -1.06 -10.04 -1.04
N VAL A 94 -1.48 -10.81 -2.05
CA VAL A 94 -0.65 -11.09 -3.23
C VAL A 94 -0.32 -9.80 -3.99
N VAL A 95 -1.34 -8.98 -4.26
CA VAL A 95 -1.17 -7.69 -4.95
C VAL A 95 -0.27 -6.75 -4.14
N GLY A 96 -0.48 -6.68 -2.82
CA GLY A 96 0.31 -5.88 -1.91
C GLY A 96 1.78 -6.30 -1.87
N ALA A 97 2.05 -7.59 -1.73
CA ALA A 97 3.41 -8.14 -1.69
C ALA A 97 4.18 -7.88 -3.00
N LEU A 98 3.54 -8.08 -4.16
CA LEU A 98 4.14 -7.79 -5.46
C LEU A 98 4.42 -6.30 -5.64
N SER A 99 3.48 -5.44 -5.24
CA SER A 99 3.65 -3.98 -5.27
C SER A 99 4.82 -3.54 -4.37
N PHE A 100 4.88 -4.06 -3.14
CA PHE A 100 5.95 -3.76 -2.20
C PHE A 100 7.33 -4.18 -2.72
N ALA A 101 7.45 -5.39 -3.26
CA ALA A 101 8.68 -5.88 -3.88
C ALA A 101 9.14 -5.01 -5.05
N PHE A 102 8.19 -4.59 -5.92
CA PHE A 102 8.49 -3.73 -7.06
C PHE A 102 9.06 -2.37 -6.64
N ILE A 103 8.50 -1.74 -5.60
CA ILE A 103 9.00 -0.44 -5.11
C ILE A 103 10.41 -0.58 -4.57
N ASN A 104 10.63 -1.58 -3.70
CA ASN A 104 11.93 -1.79 -3.09
C ASN A 104 13.01 -2.03 -4.15
N GLY A 105 12.69 -2.77 -5.22
CA GLY A 105 13.57 -2.90 -6.38
C GLY A 105 13.92 -1.57 -7.06
N ASN A 106 12.92 -0.69 -7.26
CA ASN A 106 13.15 0.63 -7.85
C ASN A 106 13.97 1.56 -6.94
N VAL A 107 13.74 1.52 -5.62
CA VAL A 107 14.50 2.30 -4.64
C VAL A 107 15.95 1.84 -4.59
N VAL A 108 16.21 0.53 -4.51
CA VAL A 108 17.56 -0.04 -4.53
C VAL A 108 18.28 0.29 -5.85
N GLY A 109 17.58 0.21 -6.98
CA GLY A 109 18.13 0.58 -8.29
C GLY A 109 18.53 2.06 -8.37
N LEU A 110 17.72 2.95 -7.78
CA LEU A 110 18.06 4.37 -7.69
C LEU A 110 19.31 4.60 -6.81
N LEU A 111 19.35 4.02 -5.62
CA LEU A 111 20.50 4.13 -4.71
C LEU A 111 21.79 3.65 -5.39
N SER A 112 21.71 2.48 -6.02
CA SER A 112 22.83 1.91 -6.79
C SER A 112 23.30 2.85 -7.92
N SER A 113 22.36 3.55 -8.59
CA SER A 113 22.71 4.52 -9.63
C SER A 113 23.39 5.78 -9.08
N LEU A 114 23.01 6.23 -7.88
CA LEU A 114 23.62 7.38 -7.21
C LEU A 114 25.05 7.04 -6.76
N ASP A 115 25.23 5.89 -6.12
CA ASP A 115 26.55 5.42 -5.67
C ASP A 115 27.51 5.23 -6.85
N ASN A 116 27.04 4.67 -7.96
CA ASN A 116 27.86 4.52 -9.17
C ASN A 116 28.26 5.88 -9.76
N GLN A 117 27.38 6.89 -9.74
CA GLN A 117 27.76 8.23 -10.19
C GLN A 117 28.81 8.88 -9.29
N SER A 118 28.68 8.77 -7.97
CA SER A 118 29.68 9.29 -7.03
C SER A 118 31.05 8.65 -7.25
N ARG A 119 31.10 7.33 -7.39
CA ARG A 119 32.34 6.58 -7.67
C ARG A 119 33.00 6.98 -8.99
N LEU A 120 32.21 7.23 -10.03
CA LEU A 120 32.73 7.70 -11.32
C LEU A 120 33.31 9.11 -11.23
N VAL A 121 32.74 9.98 -10.40
CA VAL A 121 33.26 11.33 -10.16
C VAL A 121 34.59 11.25 -9.41
N GLU A 122 34.66 10.44 -8.35
CA GLU A 122 35.89 10.20 -7.57
C GLU A 122 37.01 9.62 -8.44
N GLY A 123 36.74 8.58 -9.22
CA GLY A 123 37.76 7.96 -10.10
C GLY A 123 38.31 8.91 -11.16
N LYS A 124 37.49 9.86 -11.66
CA LYS A 124 37.98 10.92 -12.55
C LYS A 124 38.91 11.90 -11.82
N MET A 125 38.58 12.25 -10.58
CA MET A 125 39.43 13.13 -9.76
C MET A 125 40.78 12.50 -9.44
N GLU A 126 40.83 11.17 -9.26
CA GLU A 126 42.10 10.44 -9.08
C GLU A 126 42.95 10.42 -10.33
N SER A 127 42.35 10.24 -11.52
CA SER A 127 43.10 10.17 -12.78
C SER A 127 43.79 11.48 -13.23
N VAL A 128 43.44 12.60 -12.60
CA VAL A 128 43.97 13.94 -12.92
C VAL A 128 45.05 14.39 -11.91
N LYS A 129 45.19 13.67 -10.79
CA LYS A 129 46.28 13.87 -9.83
C LYS A 129 47.51 13.08 -10.24
#